data_AF-A0A9E4M902-F1
#
_entry.id   AF-A0A9E4M902-F1
#
_cell.length_a   1.000
_cell.length_b   1.000
_cell.length_c   1.000
_cell.angle_alpha   90.00
_cell.angle_beta   90.00
_cell.angle_gamma   90.00
#
_symmetry.space_group_name_H-M   'P 1'
#
loop_
_entity.id
_entity.type
_entity.pdbx_description
1 polymer ?
#
loop_
_entity_poly.entity_id
_entity_poly.type
_entity_poly.pdbx_seq_one_letter_code
_entity_poly.pdbx_strand_id
1 'polypeptide(L)'
;MSGRWIEREPMYLSFDVYNCAYCGKNVPRHVWLEDIDGDDVPFCAPEVADIHLRTRLRDDPTTRSPDTDLGLTEQLRMVRQNCKALRRD
;
A
#
# COMPACT_ATOMS: atom_id res chain seq x y z
N MET A 1 -8.08 2.36 -10.03
CA MET A 1 -6.73 2.53 -9.51
C MET A 1 -6.02 3.47 -10.45
N SER A 2 -5.59 4.61 -9.93
CA SER A 2 -4.97 5.71 -10.67
C SER A 2 -3.54 5.95 -10.19
N GLY A 3 -2.89 4.90 -9.67
CA GLY A 3 -1.51 5.00 -9.21
C GLY A 3 -0.45 5.02 -10.32
N ARG A 4 0.74 5.50 -9.95
CA ARG A 4 1.93 5.57 -10.81
C ARG A 4 3.18 5.16 -10.07
N TRP A 5 4.13 4.58 -10.81
CA TRP A 5 5.48 4.43 -10.32
C TRP A 5 6.22 5.76 -10.40
N ILE A 6 6.95 6.08 -9.34
CA ILE A 6 8.01 7.08 -9.37
C ILE A 6 9.34 6.40 -9.08
N GLU A 7 10.37 6.83 -9.79
CA GLU A 7 11.75 6.50 -9.47
C GLU A 7 12.44 7.75 -8.95
N ARG A 8 13.11 7.63 -7.81
CA ARG A 8 13.86 8.73 -7.23
C ARG A 8 15.31 8.64 -7.63
N GLU A 9 15.81 9.74 -8.18
CA GLU A 9 17.24 9.92 -8.33
C GLU A 9 17.86 10.09 -6.94
N PRO A 10 18.90 9.30 -6.60
CA PRO A 10 19.64 9.49 -5.37
C PRO A 10 20.42 10.80 -5.47
N MET A 11 19.82 11.91 -5.05
CA MET A 11 20.54 13.18 -4.89
C MET A 11 21.29 13.16 -3.56
N TYR A 12 22.50 13.73 -3.55
CA TYR A 12 23.49 13.66 -2.46
C TYR A 12 22.99 14.14 -1.08
N LEU A 13 21.80 14.72 -0.97
CA LEU A 13 21.19 15.24 0.26
C LEU A 13 19.66 15.08 0.32
N SER A 14 19.03 14.21 -0.47
CA SER A 14 17.57 14.06 -0.39
C SER A 14 17.16 13.26 0.85
N PHE A 15 16.57 13.92 1.85
CA PHE A 15 16.04 13.30 3.07
C PHE A 15 14.59 12.85 2.95
N ASP A 16 13.92 13.09 1.81
CA ASP A 16 12.54 12.63 1.66
C ASP A 16 12.53 11.10 1.73
N VAL A 17 11.85 10.56 2.71
CA VAL A 17 11.72 9.12 2.90
C VAL A 17 10.24 8.80 2.76
N TYR A 18 9.92 8.01 1.74
CA TYR A 18 8.58 7.47 1.62
C TYR A 18 8.46 6.23 2.47
N ASN A 19 7.49 6.23 3.38
CA ASN A 19 7.09 5.03 4.09
C ASN A 19 5.82 4.52 3.45
N CYS A 20 5.78 3.22 3.13
CA CYS A 20 4.57 2.59 2.62
C CYS A 20 3.43 2.80 3.62
N ALA A 21 2.33 3.43 3.20
CA ALA A 21 1.19 3.77 4.05
C ALA A 21 0.50 2.53 4.64
N TYR A 22 0.68 1.37 4.00
CA TYR A 22 0.15 0.10 4.52
C TYR A 22 1.10 -0.58 5.51
N CYS A 23 2.37 -0.83 5.13
CA CYS A 23 3.29 -1.66 5.93
C CYS A 23 4.34 -0.88 6.73
N GLY A 24 4.41 0.45 6.57
CA GLY A 24 5.37 1.32 7.25
C GLY A 24 6.82 1.19 6.77
N LYS A 25 7.12 0.30 5.81
CA LYS A 25 8.50 0.12 5.30
C LYS A 25 8.96 1.37 4.56
N ASN A 26 10.20 1.77 4.80
CA ASN A 26 10.91 2.75 3.99
C ASN A 26 11.09 2.22 2.55
N VAL A 27 10.66 3.01 1.56
CA VAL A 27 10.73 2.72 0.14
C VAL A 27 11.68 3.74 -0.51
N PRO A 28 12.97 3.40 -0.69
CA PRO A 28 13.99 4.42 -0.96
C PRO A 28 14.02 4.90 -2.43
N ARG A 29 13.64 4.06 -3.40
CA ARG A 29 13.85 4.34 -4.84
C ARG A 29 12.60 4.21 -5.69
N HIS A 30 12.03 3.01 -5.74
CA HIS A 30 10.87 2.70 -6.58
C HIS A 30 9.61 2.71 -5.72
N VAL A 31 8.88 3.82 -5.76
CA VAL A 31 7.68 4.05 -4.93
C VAL A 31 6.46 4.01 -5.83
N TRP A 32 5.45 3.24 -5.43
CA TRP A 32 4.12 3.33 -6.05
C TRP A 32 3.35 4.43 -5.32
N LEU A 33 2.91 5.46 -6.04
CA LEU A 33 2.00 6.48 -5.50
C LEU A 33 0.60 6.17 -6.00
N GLU A 34 -0.35 5.95 -5.10
CA GLU A 34 -1.77 5.83 -5.43
C GLU A 34 -2.47 7.15 -5.08
N ASP A 35 -3.28 7.67 -5.99
CA ASP A 35 -4.16 8.82 -5.70
C ASP A 35 -5.35 8.33 -4.86
N ILE A 36 -5.41 8.82 -3.62
CA ILE A 36 -6.48 8.52 -2.68
C ILE A 36 -7.04 9.84 -2.17
N ASP A 37 -8.30 10.12 -2.52
CA ASP A 37 -8.99 11.37 -2.15
C ASP A 37 -8.26 12.66 -2.60
N GLY A 38 -7.47 12.59 -3.68
CA GLY A 38 -6.68 13.71 -4.20
C GLY A 38 -5.27 13.82 -3.62
N ASP A 39 -4.88 12.93 -2.70
CA ASP A 39 -3.53 12.85 -2.13
C ASP A 39 -2.73 11.69 -2.74
N ASP A 40 -1.47 11.95 -3.08
CA ASP A 40 -0.52 10.92 -3.52
C ASP A 40 -0.02 10.11 -2.30
N VAL A 41 -0.56 8.90 -2.12
CA VAL A 41 -0.23 8.03 -1.00
C VAL A 41 0.82 6.98 -1.40
N PRO A 42 1.95 6.87 -0.67
CA PRO A 42 3.04 5.97 -1.04
C PRO A 42 2.83 4.52 -0.62
N PHE A 43 3.19 3.59 -1.50
CA PHE A 43 3.17 2.14 -1.28
C PHE A 43 4.44 1.49 -1.84
N CYS A 44 4.81 0.35 -1.28
CA CYS A 44 5.94 -0.43 -1.77
C CYS A 44 5.62 -1.21 -3.06
N ALA A 45 4.34 -1.40 -3.38
CA ALA A 45 3.87 -2.06 -4.60
C ALA A 45 2.38 -1.75 -4.86
N PRO A 46 1.90 -1.81 -6.12
CA PRO A 46 0.51 -1.59 -6.49
C PRO A 46 -0.46 -2.55 -5.78
N GLU A 47 -0.05 -3.81 -5.59
CA GLU A 47 -0.88 -4.82 -4.92
C GLU A 47 -1.13 -4.47 -3.45
N VAL A 48 -0.18 -3.78 -2.82
CA VAL A 48 -0.33 -3.32 -1.44
C VAL A 48 -1.26 -2.11 -1.37
N ALA A 49 -1.24 -1.23 -2.38
CA ALA A 49 -2.19 -0.12 -2.51
C ALA A 49 -3.63 -0.61 -2.71
N ASP A 50 -3.85 -1.59 -3.61
CA ASP A 50 -5.16 -2.21 -3.82
C ASP A 50 -5.74 -2.77 -2.52
N ILE A 51 -4.93 -3.51 -1.76
CA ILE A 51 -5.40 -4.08 -0.49
C ILE A 51 -5.71 -2.99 0.53
N HIS A 52 -4.87 -1.96 0.63
CA HIS A 52 -5.12 -0.81 1.49
C HIS A 52 -6.45 -0.13 1.16
N LEU A 53 -6.74 0.10 -0.11
CA LEU A 53 -8.00 0.67 -0.57
C LEU A 53 -9.20 -0.23 -0.22
N ARG A 54 -9.08 -1.54 -0.43
CA ARG A 54 -10.15 -2.50 -0.07
C ARG A 54 -10.41 -2.57 1.43
N THR A 55 -9.37 -2.46 2.25
CA THR A 55 -9.53 -2.40 3.72
C THR A 55 -10.18 -1.09 4.15
N ARG A 56 -9.73 0.05 3.60
CA ARG A 56 -10.29 1.38 3.88
C ARG A 56 -11.76 1.51 3.50
N LEU A 57 -12.17 0.98 2.34
CA LEU A 57 -13.57 0.98 1.90
C LEU A 57 -14.51 0.15 2.78
N ARG A 58 -13.95 -0.84 3.52
CA ARG A 58 -14.70 -1.70 4.44
C ARG A 58 -14.88 -1.10 5.83
N ASP A 59 -13.94 -0.24 6.26
CA ASP A 59 -14.03 0.48 7.52
C ASP A 59 -14.94 1.73 7.45
N ASP A 60 -15.46 2.05 6.26
CA ASP A 60 -16.56 3.02 6.13
C ASP A 60 -17.85 2.38 6.69
N PRO A 61 -18.41 2.92 7.79
CA PRO A 61 -19.59 2.36 8.47
C PRO A 61 -20.85 2.37 7.59
N THR A 62 -20.83 3.05 6.44
CA THR A 62 -21.94 3.07 5.48
C THR A 62 -21.89 1.93 4.47
N THR A 63 -20.74 1.28 4.27
CA THR A 63 -20.56 0.17 3.33
C THR A 63 -20.70 -1.17 4.05
N ARG A 64 -21.92 -1.69 4.15
CA ARG A 64 -22.14 -3.13 4.42
C ARG A 64 -21.54 -3.92 3.26
N SER A 65 -20.28 -4.34 3.36
CA SER A 65 -19.66 -5.17 2.34
C SER A 65 -20.42 -6.49 2.22
N PRO A 66 -20.79 -6.93 1.00
CA PRO A 66 -21.20 -8.31 0.77
C PRO A 66 -20.01 -9.23 1.08
N ASP A 67 -20.33 -10.44 1.52
CA ASP A 67 -19.38 -11.52 1.80
C ASP A 67 -18.30 -11.61 0.71
N THR A 68 -17.07 -11.23 1.04
CA THR A 68 -15.94 -11.75 0.28
C THR A 68 -15.61 -13.12 0.86
N ASP A 69 -15.59 -14.15 0.03
CA ASP A 69 -15.30 -15.55 0.42
C ASP A 69 -14.02 -15.74 1.27
N LEU A 70 -13.12 -14.77 1.27
CA LEU A 70 -11.94 -14.74 2.11
C LEU A 70 -12.16 -13.83 3.31
N GLY A 71 -12.22 -14.43 4.51
CA GLY A 71 -12.25 -13.71 5.78
C GLY A 71 -11.03 -12.80 5.97
N LEU A 72 -11.17 -11.80 6.85
CA LEU A 72 -10.15 -10.78 7.15
C LEU A 72 -8.76 -11.36 7.42
N THR A 73 -8.70 -12.49 8.12
CA THR A 73 -7.46 -13.21 8.45
C THR A 73 -6.69 -13.66 7.20
N GLU A 74 -7.38 -14.16 6.18
CA GLU A 74 -6.75 -14.68 4.98
C GLU A 74 -6.33 -13.54 4.04
N GLN A 75 -7.10 -12.45 4.00
CA GLN A 75 -6.70 -11.23 3.32
C GLN A 75 -5.40 -10.66 3.92
N LEU A 76 -5.34 -10.52 5.26
CA LEU A 76 -4.13 -10.10 5.98
C LEU A 76 -2.95 -11.05 5.76
N ARG A 77 -3.19 -12.36 5.63
CA ARG A 77 -2.16 -13.36 5.31
C ARG A 77 -1.59 -13.16 3.91
N MET A 78 -2.43 -12.94 2.91
CA MET A 78 -1.98 -12.62 1.55
C MET A 78 -1.15 -11.33 1.53
N VAL A 79 -1.51 -10.33 2.34
CA VAL A 79 -0.68 -9.10 2.42
C VAL A 79 0.69 -9.38 3.01
N ARG A 80 0.77 -10.19 4.06
CA ARG A 80 2.07 -10.63 4.62
C ARG A 80 2.91 -11.39 3.59
N GLN A 81 2.28 -12.17 2.72
CA GLN A 81 2.96 -12.91 1.66
C GLN A 81 3.42 -12.02 0.49
N ASN A 82 2.66 -10.99 0.13
CA ASN A 82 2.92 -10.14 -1.04
C ASN A 82 3.74 -8.89 -0.70
N CYS A 83 3.65 -8.41 0.54
CA CYS A 83 4.49 -7.32 1.00
C CYS A 83 5.92 -7.82 1.23
N LYS A 84 6.86 -7.41 0.36
CA LYS A 84 8.31 -7.65 0.53
C LYS A 84 8.88 -7.13 1.86
N ALA A 85 8.13 -6.36 2.65
CA ALA A 85 8.51 -5.95 4.01
C ALA A 85 8.27 -7.05 5.06
N LEU A 86 7.27 -7.90 4.83
CA LEU A 86 6.77 -8.90 5.77
C LEU A 86 7.32 -10.30 5.48
N ARG A 87 7.95 -10.48 4.31
CA ARG A 87 8.86 -11.61 4.08
C ARG A 87 10.11 -11.38 4.93
N ARG A 88 10.22 -12.14 6.03
CA ARG A 88 11.53 -12.38 6.65
C ARG A 88 12.34 -13.19 5.63
N ASP A 89 13.49 -12.67 5.24
CA ASP A 89 14.52 -13.49 4.59
C ASP A 89 14.92 -14.66 5.51
#